data_AF-A0A7I0J6A4-F1
#
_entry.id   AF-A0A7I0J6A4-F1
#
_cell.length_a   1.000
_cell.length_b   1.000
_cell.length_c   1.000
_cell.angle_alpha   90.00
_cell.angle_beta   90.00
_cell.angle_gamma   90.00
#
_symmetry.space_group_name_H-M   'P 1'
#
loop_
_entity.id
_entity.type
_entity.pdbx_description
1 polymer ?
#
loop_
_entity_poly.entity_id
_entity_poly.type
_entity_poly.pdbx_seq_one_letter_code
_entity_poly.pdbx_strand_id
1 'polypeptide(L)'
;AYAYLKYTLETNEGQITMLKDFGLVPSLISALDDPYVAQSQTYWGDQAVWKDILATLPKVVPSRGTQFQSDAEIIVRAVQTKYLAGGYPDAKAARS
;
A
#
# COMPACT_ATOMS: atom_id res chain seq x y z
N ALA A 1 -14.00 4.67 -20.98
CA ALA A 1 -13.63 4.52 -19.55
C ALA A 1 -13.63 3.05 -19.11
N TYR A 2 -14.72 2.29 -19.25
CA TYR A 2 -14.80 0.89 -18.77
C TYR A 2 -13.77 -0.07 -19.40
N ALA A 3 -13.56 -0.01 -20.72
CA ALA A 3 -12.58 -0.88 -21.39
C ALA A 3 -11.13 -0.62 -20.95
N TYR A 4 -10.78 0.64 -20.67
CA TYR A 4 -9.48 1.02 -20.12
C TYR A 4 -9.32 0.46 -18.69
N LEU A 5 -10.31 0.68 -17.82
CA LEU A 5 -10.31 0.13 -16.45
C LEU A 5 -10.19 -1.40 -16.45
N LYS A 6 -10.93 -2.07 -17.34
CA LYS A 6 -10.89 -3.52 -17.50
C LYS A 6 -9.49 -3.99 -17.90
N TYR A 7 -8.89 -3.37 -18.92
CA TYR A 7 -7.53 -3.71 -19.35
C TYR A 7 -6.49 -3.47 -18.25
N THR A 8 -6.54 -2.31 -17.58
CA THR A 8 -5.59 -1.96 -16.52
C THR A 8 -5.71 -2.85 -15.29
N LEU A 9 -6.91 -3.33 -14.94
CA LEU A 9 -7.15 -4.05 -13.70
C LEU A 9 -7.17 -5.58 -13.88
N GLU A 10 -7.52 -6.09 -15.06
CA GLU A 10 -7.74 -7.54 -15.28
C GLU A 10 -6.62 -8.22 -16.07
N THR A 11 -5.59 -7.49 -16.50
CA THR A 11 -4.46 -8.06 -17.25
C THR A 11 -3.12 -7.85 -16.55
N ASN A 12 -2.23 -8.84 -16.62
CA ASN A 12 -0.86 -8.69 -16.12
C ASN A 12 -0.13 -7.53 -16.82
N GLU A 13 -0.29 -7.41 -18.14
CA GLU A 13 0.34 -6.35 -18.93
C GLU A 13 -0.11 -4.95 -18.49
N GLY A 14 -1.41 -4.75 -18.30
CA GLY A 14 -1.96 -3.49 -17.82
C GLY A 14 -1.45 -3.12 -16.44
N GLN A 15 -1.39 -4.09 -15.52
CA GLN A 15 -0.90 -3.84 -14.16
C GLN A 15 0.62 -3.59 -14.11
N ILE A 16 1.42 -4.29 -14.92
CA ILE A 16 2.87 -4.03 -15.02
C ILE A 16 3.16 -2.68 -15.67
N THR A 17 2.36 -2.26 -16.64
CA THR A 17 2.48 -0.93 -17.25
C THR A 17 2.19 0.16 -16.22
N MET A 18 1.13 0.00 -15.41
CA MET A 18 0.83 0.93 -14.32
C MET A 18 1.94 1.00 -13.27
N LEU A 19 2.58 -0.13 -12.98
CA LEU A 19 3.73 -0.17 -12.07
C LEU A 19 4.94 0.59 -12.63
N LYS A 20 5.24 0.40 -13.93
CA LYS A 20 6.34 1.08 -14.62
C LYS A 20 6.15 2.58 -14.70
N ASP A 21 4.97 3.01 -15.12
CA ASP A 21 4.72 4.41 -15.48
C ASP A 21 4.36 5.27 -14.26
N PHE A 22 3.69 4.69 -13.26
CA PHE A 22 3.09 5.44 -12.15
C PHE A 22 3.44 4.89 -10.76
N GLY A 23 4.20 3.78 -10.68
CA GLY A 23 4.50 3.13 -9.41
C GLY A 23 3.27 2.50 -8.73
N LEU A 24 2.18 2.31 -9.47
CA LEU A 24 0.96 1.73 -8.93
C LEU A 24 1.10 0.21 -8.83
N VAL A 25 1.01 -0.27 -7.59
CA VAL A 25 1.30 -1.65 -7.20
C VAL A 25 0.23 -2.61 -7.77
N PRO A 26 0.61 -3.68 -8.48
CA PRO A 26 -0.33 -4.69 -8.97
C PRO A 26 -1.17 -5.32 -7.85
N SER A 27 -2.47 -5.48 -8.11
CA SER A 27 -3.44 -6.22 -7.30
C SER A 27 -3.67 -7.66 -7.79
N LEU A 28 -3.27 -7.99 -9.03
CA LEU A 28 -3.29 -9.37 -9.55
C LEU A 28 -2.04 -10.12 -9.06
N ILE A 29 -2.25 -11.23 -8.35
CA ILE A 29 -1.16 -12.09 -7.85
C ILE A 29 -0.32 -12.65 -9.01
N SER A 30 -0.91 -12.92 -10.17
CA SER A 30 -0.19 -13.42 -11.35
C SER A 30 0.72 -12.38 -12.01
N ALA A 31 0.50 -11.08 -11.76
CA ALA A 31 1.40 -10.04 -12.26
C ALA A 31 2.72 -10.00 -11.47
N LEU A 32 2.77 -10.66 -10.30
CA LEU A 32 3.97 -10.72 -9.46
C LEU A 32 5.06 -11.60 -10.05
N ASP A 33 4.70 -12.51 -10.96
CA ASP A 33 5.62 -13.42 -11.64
C ASP A 33 6.33 -12.75 -12.84
N ASP A 34 5.98 -11.48 -13.17
CA ASP A 34 6.62 -10.76 -14.28
C ASP A 34 8.10 -10.49 -13.98
N PRO A 35 9.02 -10.73 -14.94
CA PRO A 35 10.45 -10.48 -14.75
C PRO A 35 10.78 -9.07 -14.25
N TYR A 36 9.98 -8.06 -14.61
CA TYR A 36 10.15 -6.68 -14.16
C TYR A 36 10.07 -6.55 -12.63
N VAL A 37 9.22 -7.34 -11.96
CA VAL A 37 9.08 -7.32 -10.50
C VAL A 37 10.37 -7.76 -9.80
N ALA A 38 11.13 -8.66 -10.43
CA ALA A 38 12.39 -9.15 -9.90
C ALA A 38 13.59 -8.24 -10.24
N GLN A 39 13.42 -7.20 -11.06
CA GLN A 39 14.51 -6.32 -11.46
C GLN A 39 14.90 -5.36 -10.34
N SER A 40 16.21 -5.16 -10.21
CA SER A 40 16.79 -4.12 -9.36
C SER A 40 16.42 -2.73 -9.88
N GLN A 41 16.14 -1.82 -8.95
CA GLN A 41 15.80 -0.44 -9.26
C GLN A 41 16.92 0.48 -8.77
N THR A 42 17.63 1.14 -9.69
CA THR A 42 18.79 1.99 -9.36
C THR A 42 18.43 3.16 -8.45
N TYR A 43 17.23 3.73 -8.59
CA TYR A 43 16.74 4.77 -7.67
C TYR A 43 16.72 4.30 -6.20
N TRP A 44 16.49 3.01 -5.97
CA TRP A 44 16.44 2.38 -4.65
C TRP A 44 17.75 1.66 -4.26
N GLY A 45 18.87 2.06 -4.85
CA GLY A 45 20.18 1.45 -4.58
C GLY A 45 20.28 0.01 -5.10
N ASP A 46 19.73 -0.23 -6.29
CA ASP A 46 19.75 -1.52 -6.99
C ASP A 46 19.04 -2.67 -6.23
N GLN A 47 18.11 -2.33 -5.36
CA GLN A 47 17.25 -3.31 -4.69
C GLN A 47 16.09 -3.74 -5.60
N ALA A 48 15.67 -5.00 -5.49
CA ALA A 48 14.46 -5.52 -6.13
C ALA A 48 13.20 -5.12 -5.32
N VAL A 49 13.03 -3.81 -5.14
CA VAL A 49 12.04 -3.23 -4.21
C VAL A 49 10.61 -3.71 -4.46
N TRP A 50 10.26 -3.97 -5.73
CA TRP A 50 8.93 -4.45 -6.09
C TRP A 50 8.70 -5.86 -5.56
N LYS A 51 9.68 -6.75 -5.63
CA LYS A 51 9.59 -8.08 -5.02
C LYS A 51 9.34 -8.00 -3.51
N ASP A 52 10.06 -7.12 -2.82
CA ASP A 52 9.95 -6.98 -1.37
C ASP A 52 8.60 -6.41 -0.94
N ILE A 53 8.12 -5.35 -1.61
CA ILE A 53 6.79 -4.78 -1.35
C ILE A 53 5.70 -5.80 -1.68
N LEU A 54 5.77 -6.43 -2.85
CA LEU A 54 4.71 -7.30 -3.34
C LEU A 54 4.62 -8.63 -2.59
N ALA A 55 5.75 -9.13 -2.04
CA ALA A 55 5.75 -10.29 -1.16
C ALA A 55 4.93 -10.06 0.14
N THR A 56 4.60 -8.81 0.47
CA THR A 56 3.73 -8.50 1.61
C THR A 56 2.24 -8.53 1.28
N LEU A 57 1.84 -8.52 0.01
CA LEU A 57 0.42 -8.47 -0.40
C LEU A 57 -0.46 -9.56 0.23
N PRO A 58 -0.02 -10.84 0.33
CA PRO A 58 -0.82 -11.86 1.01
C PRO A 58 -1.07 -11.58 2.50
N LYS A 59 -0.30 -10.70 3.12
CA LYS A 59 -0.43 -10.28 4.53
C LYS A 59 -1.28 -9.03 4.70
N VAL A 60 -1.63 -8.33 3.62
CA VAL A 60 -2.45 -7.12 3.67
C VAL A 60 -3.89 -7.52 3.96
N VAL A 61 -4.36 -7.23 5.17
CA VAL A 61 -5.77 -7.41 5.51
C VAL A 61 -6.58 -6.31 4.83
N PRO A 62 -7.66 -6.64 4.09
CA PRO A 62 -8.52 -5.62 3.50
C PRO A 62 -9.05 -4.68 4.57
N SER A 63 -8.86 -3.37 4.39
CA SER A 63 -9.46 -2.40 5.29
C SER A 63 -10.97 -2.43 5.12
N ARG A 64 -11.69 -2.85 6.17
CA ARG A 64 -13.15 -2.82 6.22
C ARG A 64 -13.58 -1.51 6.85
N GLY A 65 -13.72 -0.49 6.02
CA GLY A 65 -14.28 0.78 6.44
C GLY A 65 -15.69 0.65 6.96
N THR A 66 -15.99 1.30 8.08
CA THR A 66 -17.37 1.58 8.50
C THR A 66 -17.77 2.96 7.97
N GLN A 67 -19.06 3.28 8.01
CA GLN A 67 -19.54 4.63 7.68
C GLN A 67 -18.89 5.76 8.50
N PHE A 68 -18.26 5.44 9.64
CA PHE A 68 -17.58 6.37 10.53
C PHE A 68 -16.05 6.29 10.45
N GLN A 69 -15.49 5.60 9.43
CA GLN A 69 -14.04 5.38 9.32
C GLN A 69 -13.26 6.70 9.35
N SER A 70 -13.73 7.73 8.64
CA SER A 70 -13.07 9.04 8.61
C SER A 70 -12.97 9.68 9.99
N ASP A 71 -14.05 9.63 10.77
CA ASP A 71 -14.09 10.20 12.13
C ASP A 71 -13.16 9.44 13.07
N ALA A 72 -13.16 8.10 12.98
CA ALA A 72 -12.26 7.25 13.75
C ALA A 72 -10.79 7.52 13.41
N GLU A 73 -10.46 7.70 12.12
CA GLU A 73 -9.10 8.04 11.69
C GLU A 73 -8.64 9.40 12.20
N ILE A 74 -9.52 10.41 12.22
CA ILE A 74 -9.20 11.73 12.75
C ILE A 74 -8.84 11.65 14.24
N ILE A 75 -9.64 10.92 15.03
CA ILE A 75 -9.39 10.73 16.46
C ILE A 75 -8.05 10.00 16.67
N VAL A 76 -7.82 8.90 15.96
CA VAL A 76 -6.57 8.12 16.06
C VAL A 76 -5.35 8.98 15.70
N ARG A 77 -5.41 9.75 14.61
CA ARG A 77 -4.31 10.64 14.21
C ARG A 77 -4.03 11.70 15.26
N ALA A 78 -5.05 12.31 15.85
CA ALA A 78 -4.89 13.33 16.89
C ALA A 78 -4.21 12.74 18.15
N VAL A 79 -4.68 11.58 18.61
CA VAL A 79 -4.11 10.87 19.77
C VAL A 79 -2.66 10.46 19.50
N GLN A 80 -2.37 9.83 18.35
CA GLN A 80 -1.01 9.42 17.98
C GLN A 80 -0.07 10.61 17.88
N THR A 81 -0.48 11.70 17.23
CA THR A 81 0.34 12.91 17.11
C THR A 81 0.69 13.47 18.48
N LYS A 82 -0.30 13.54 19.38
CA LYS A 82 -0.09 14.02 20.75
C LYS A 82 0.80 13.07 21.56
N TYR A 83 0.67 11.76 21.40
CA TYR A 83 1.55 10.77 22.04
C TYR A 83 3.00 10.92 21.57
N LEU A 84 3.23 10.99 20.26
CA LEU A 84 4.57 11.16 19.68
C LEU A 84 5.21 12.50 20.07
N ALA A 85 4.41 13.54 20.31
CA ALA A 85 4.87 14.82 20.85
C ALA A 85 5.12 14.80 22.38
N GLY A 86 5.02 13.63 23.04
CA GLY A 86 5.23 13.49 24.48
C GLY A 86 4.05 13.96 25.35
N GLY A 87 2.88 14.22 24.74
CA GLY A 87 1.68 14.70 25.44
C GLY A 87 0.95 13.64 26.26
N TYR A 88 1.44 12.40 26.27
CA TYR A 88 1.04 11.35 27.20
C TYR A 88 2.29 10.62 27.72
N PRO A 89 2.29 10.15 28.98
CA PRO A 89 3.44 9.47 29.58
C PRO A 89 3.70 8.09 28.96
N ASP A 90 2.67 7.42 28.45
CA ASP A 90 2.78 6.14 27.76
C ASP A 90 1.58 5.89 26.81
N ALA A 91 1.67 4.83 26.01
CA ALA A 91 0.63 4.46 25.05
C ALA A 91 -0.68 4.00 25.71
N LYS A 92 -0.65 3.59 26.98
CA LYS A 92 -1.83 3.16 27.73
C LYS A 92 -2.67 4.38 28.11
N ALA A 93 -2.02 5.47 28.56
CA ALA A 93 -2.65 6.75 28.86
C ALA A 93 -3.20 7.46 27.61
N ALA A 94 -2.64 7.19 26.43
CA ALA A 94 -3.17 7.72 25.17
C ALA A 94 -4.48 7.03 24.72
N ARG A 95 -4.81 5.85 25.26
CA ARG A 95 -5.95 5.03 24.83
C ARG A 95 -7.20 5.18 25.73
N SER A 96 -7.08 5.86 26.87
CA SER A 96 -8.17 6.14 27.82
C SER A 96 -8.87 7.46 27.50
#